data_AF-C5LNE3-F1
#
_entry.id   AF-C5LNE3-F1
#
_cell.length_a   1.000
_cell.length_b   1.000
_cell.length_c   1.000
_cell.angle_alpha   90.00
_cell.angle_beta   90.00
_cell.angle_gamma   90.00
#
_symmetry.space_group_name_H-M   'P 1'
#
loop_
_entity.id
_entity.type
_entity.pdbx_description
1 polymer ?
#
loop_
_entity_poly.entity_id
_entity_poly.type
_entity_poly.pdbx_seq_one_letter_code
_entity_poly.pdbx_strand_id
1 'polypeptide(L)'
;MTNQMIINCKAYLLGDEHPDKLWETKPVVLIKKLRACLNLNEVYQEQYHFNRKKLLALPKGKQFDFSETQIFGRFDLFCRRVLKLVDMFSTVHQFESLAACRFDGMEQLVVSSRTIMEEFRNKRHDLLDFHNNRFDRDYVEFNVRIADLESALQQFINQSFESITSIESSLNLLKSYQSILQRESLKADLESKYTVIFHNYGVELTQIQDSYEKLKASPPLVRNLPPVAGNITWSRHLLRRIEGPMKRFQKNPTILQSKDARKIIRMYNKMAKTLVEFETLWYEAWLNSIEVAKSGLHATLMSDILMTQIL
;
A
#
# COMPACT_ATOMS: atom_id res chain seq x y z
N MET A 1 -23.61 -34.52 -15.02
CA MET A 1 -22.23 -33.97 -15.01
C MET A 1 -22.09 -32.82 -14.02
N THR A 2 -22.85 -31.72 -14.17
CA THR A 2 -22.77 -30.55 -13.28
C THR A 2 -22.98 -30.86 -11.79
N ASN A 3 -23.97 -31.69 -11.44
CA ASN A 3 -24.17 -32.12 -10.04
C ASN A 3 -22.93 -32.82 -9.46
N GLN A 4 -22.23 -33.61 -10.26
CA GLN A 4 -20.99 -34.27 -9.84
C GLN A 4 -19.85 -33.27 -9.63
N MET A 5 -19.76 -32.23 -10.46
CA MET A 5 -18.79 -31.15 -10.26
C MET A 5 -19.03 -30.41 -8.94
N ILE A 6 -20.29 -30.14 -8.59
CA ILE A 6 -20.64 -29.54 -7.30
C ILE A 6 -20.24 -30.46 -6.14
N ILE A 7 -20.53 -31.76 -6.24
CA ILE A 7 -20.12 -32.76 -5.22
C ILE A 7 -18.59 -32.76 -5.05
N ASN A 8 -17.85 -32.78 -6.17
CA ASN A 8 -16.39 -32.75 -6.14
C ASN A 8 -15.85 -31.44 -5.55
N CYS A 9 -16.48 -30.28 -5.83
CA CYS A 9 -16.14 -29.01 -5.20
C CYS A 9 -16.36 -29.05 -3.68
N LYS A 10 -17.51 -29.59 -3.22
CA LYS A 10 -17.79 -29.75 -1.79
C LYS A 10 -16.76 -30.66 -1.11
N ALA A 11 -16.44 -31.80 -1.73
CA ALA A 11 -15.42 -32.73 -1.24
C ALA A 11 -14.02 -32.10 -1.24
N TYR A 12 -13.67 -31.27 -2.21
CA TYR A 12 -12.38 -30.55 -2.23
C TYR A 12 -12.26 -29.50 -1.10
N LEU A 13 -13.38 -28.85 -0.76
CA LEU A 13 -13.46 -27.85 0.31
C LEU A 13 -13.40 -28.50 1.69
N LEU A 14 -14.22 -29.52 1.94
CA LEU A 14 -14.38 -30.18 3.25
C LEU A 14 -13.43 -31.37 3.46
N GLY A 15 -13.09 -32.11 2.41
CA GLY A 15 -12.61 -33.49 2.56
C GLY A 15 -13.72 -34.40 3.07
N ASP A 16 -13.36 -35.38 3.91
CA ASP A 16 -14.29 -36.32 4.57
C ASP A 16 -14.75 -35.83 5.97
N GLU A 17 -14.70 -34.52 6.19
CA GLU A 17 -14.90 -33.90 7.51
C GLU A 17 -16.21 -33.11 7.63
N HIS A 18 -16.58 -32.75 8.87
CA HIS A 18 -17.80 -32.02 9.20
C HIS A 18 -17.83 -30.63 8.53
N PRO A 19 -19.02 -30.09 8.17
CA PRO A 19 -19.17 -28.74 7.61
C PRO A 19 -18.48 -27.60 8.38
N ASP A 20 -18.30 -27.78 9.70
CA ASP A 20 -17.62 -26.81 10.56
C ASP A 20 -16.13 -26.61 10.27
N LYS A 21 -15.47 -27.57 9.58
CA LYS A 21 -14.06 -27.47 9.19
C LYS A 21 -13.74 -26.19 8.41
N LEU A 22 -14.72 -25.66 7.67
CA LEU A 22 -14.54 -24.40 6.94
C LEU A 22 -14.18 -23.24 7.87
N TRP A 23 -14.71 -23.23 9.09
CA TRP A 23 -14.38 -22.22 10.10
C TRP A 23 -12.99 -22.38 10.71
N GLU A 24 -12.44 -23.60 10.70
CA GLU A 24 -11.15 -23.93 11.30
C GLU A 24 -9.98 -23.77 10.31
N THR A 25 -10.30 -23.77 9.01
CA THR A 25 -9.32 -23.61 7.95
C THR A 25 -8.84 -22.16 7.89
N LYS A 26 -7.51 -21.95 7.78
CA LYS A 26 -6.94 -20.60 7.61
C LYS A 26 -7.61 -19.86 6.44
N PRO A 27 -8.13 -18.63 6.65
CA PRO A 27 -8.90 -17.90 5.64
C PRO A 27 -8.23 -17.82 4.27
N VAL A 28 -6.92 -17.53 4.22
CA VAL A 28 -6.15 -17.44 2.97
C VAL A 28 -6.20 -18.73 2.14
N VAL A 29 -6.07 -19.88 2.81
CA VAL A 29 -6.10 -21.20 2.15
C VAL A 29 -7.52 -21.49 1.66
N LEU A 30 -8.53 -21.21 2.49
CA LEU A 30 -9.92 -21.44 2.15
C LEU A 30 -10.37 -20.58 0.97
N ILE A 31 -10.06 -19.28 0.96
CA ILE A 31 -10.35 -18.36 -0.14
C ILE A 31 -9.75 -18.89 -1.45
N LYS A 32 -8.51 -19.39 -1.44
CA LYS A 32 -7.87 -19.97 -2.63
C LYS A 32 -8.64 -21.19 -3.14
N LYS A 33 -9.10 -22.08 -2.24
CA LYS A 33 -9.91 -23.24 -2.62
C LYS A 33 -11.26 -22.83 -3.19
N LEU A 34 -11.96 -21.90 -2.54
CA LEU A 34 -13.25 -21.38 -2.99
C LEU A 34 -13.16 -20.74 -4.39
N ARG A 35 -12.11 -19.93 -4.64
CA ARG A 35 -11.84 -19.35 -5.97
C ARG A 35 -11.57 -20.42 -7.03
N ALA A 36 -10.90 -21.52 -6.68
CA ALA A 36 -10.70 -22.63 -7.61
C ALA A 36 -12.04 -23.28 -8.02
N CYS A 37 -13.01 -23.39 -7.10
CA CYS A 37 -14.35 -23.88 -7.42
C CYS A 37 -15.12 -22.94 -8.36
N LEU A 38 -14.95 -21.62 -8.20
CA LEU A 38 -15.54 -20.62 -9.11
C LEU A 38 -14.92 -20.73 -10.51
N ASN A 39 -13.59 -20.79 -10.58
CA ASN A 39 -12.86 -20.92 -11.84
C ASN A 39 -13.21 -22.22 -12.58
N LEU A 40 -13.50 -23.32 -11.86
CA LEU A 40 -13.97 -24.55 -12.49
C LEU A 40 -15.30 -24.33 -13.25
N ASN A 41 -16.25 -23.61 -12.68
CA ASN A 41 -17.53 -23.32 -13.35
C ASN A 41 -17.33 -22.39 -14.55
N GLU A 42 -16.49 -21.36 -14.40
CA GLU A 42 -16.15 -20.41 -15.46
C GLU A 42 -15.55 -21.15 -16.68
N VAL A 43 -14.49 -21.93 -16.46
CA VAL A 43 -13.83 -22.72 -17.52
C VAL A 43 -14.78 -23.76 -18.13
N TYR A 44 -15.65 -24.37 -17.32
CA TYR A 44 -16.64 -25.33 -17.82
C TYR A 44 -17.65 -24.66 -18.76
N GLN A 45 -18.17 -23.49 -18.39
CA GLN A 45 -19.10 -22.72 -19.23
C GLN A 45 -18.43 -22.22 -20.50
N GLU A 46 -17.22 -21.66 -20.40
CA GLU A 46 -16.43 -21.21 -21.56
C GLU A 46 -16.22 -22.35 -22.55
N GLN A 47 -15.77 -23.52 -22.07
CA GLN A 47 -15.51 -24.67 -22.92
C GLN A 47 -16.80 -25.22 -23.55
N TYR A 48 -17.92 -25.19 -22.83
CA TYR A 48 -19.22 -25.56 -23.37
C TYR A 48 -19.65 -24.62 -24.49
N HIS A 49 -19.58 -23.31 -24.29
CA HIS A 49 -19.95 -22.32 -25.31
C HIS A 49 -19.03 -22.39 -26.52
N PHE A 50 -17.72 -22.61 -26.32
CA PHE A 50 -16.77 -22.82 -27.41
C PHE A 50 -17.14 -24.04 -28.26
N ASN A 51 -17.38 -25.18 -27.62
CA ASN A 51 -17.76 -26.41 -28.32
C ASN A 51 -19.10 -26.28 -29.03
N ARG A 52 -20.09 -25.58 -28.42
CA ARG A 52 -21.37 -25.32 -29.06
C ARG A 52 -21.22 -24.47 -30.33
N LYS A 53 -20.44 -23.39 -30.27
CA LYS A 53 -20.15 -22.55 -31.45
C LYS A 53 -19.50 -23.36 -32.57
N LYS A 54 -18.55 -24.25 -32.23
CA LYS A 54 -17.90 -25.15 -33.19
C LYS A 54 -18.89 -26.11 -33.86
N LEU A 55 -19.84 -26.66 -33.11
CA LEU A 55 -20.86 -27.57 -33.63
C LEU A 55 -21.89 -26.89 -34.51
N LEU A 56 -22.27 -25.64 -34.18
CA LEU A 56 -23.13 -24.82 -35.04
C LEU A 56 -22.48 -24.51 -36.39
N ALA A 57 -21.15 -24.39 -36.44
CA ALA A 57 -20.40 -24.20 -37.68
C ALA A 57 -20.32 -25.47 -38.56
N LEU A 58 -20.78 -26.64 -38.07
CA LEU A 58 -20.78 -27.92 -38.77
C LEU A 58 -22.22 -28.30 -39.18
N PRO A 59 -22.66 -28.01 -40.42
CA PRO A 59 -24.07 -28.14 -40.83
C PRO A 59 -24.61 -29.58 -40.88
N LYS A 60 -23.74 -30.59 -40.87
CA LYS A 60 -24.13 -32.03 -40.90
C LYS A 60 -23.95 -32.75 -39.56
N GLY A 61 -23.55 -32.05 -38.49
CA GLY A 61 -23.36 -32.62 -37.16
C GLY A 61 -24.63 -32.59 -36.31
N LYS A 62 -24.82 -33.58 -35.43
CA LYS A 62 -25.89 -33.56 -34.41
C LYS A 62 -25.67 -32.35 -33.49
N GLN A 63 -26.65 -31.45 -33.43
CA GLN A 63 -26.59 -30.24 -32.61
C GLN A 63 -26.85 -30.56 -31.13
N PHE A 64 -26.21 -29.80 -30.24
CA PHE A 64 -26.51 -29.82 -28.80
C PHE A 64 -27.65 -28.84 -28.54
N ASP A 65 -28.86 -29.37 -28.40
CA ASP A 65 -30.03 -28.58 -28.01
C ASP A 65 -30.42 -28.92 -26.57
N PHE A 66 -29.60 -28.45 -25.63
CA PHE A 66 -29.84 -28.61 -24.20
C PHE A 66 -30.06 -27.24 -23.57
N SER A 67 -31.02 -27.15 -22.65
CA SER A 67 -31.25 -25.94 -21.87
C SER A 67 -30.03 -25.62 -21.00
N GLU A 68 -29.39 -24.47 -21.25
CA GLU A 68 -28.30 -23.96 -20.42
C GLU A 68 -28.69 -23.86 -18.95
N THR A 69 -29.92 -23.41 -18.67
CA THR A 69 -30.45 -23.31 -17.31
C THR A 69 -30.46 -24.66 -16.60
N GLN A 70 -30.77 -25.74 -17.30
CA GLN A 70 -30.74 -27.09 -16.73
C GLN A 70 -29.30 -27.60 -16.53
N ILE A 71 -28.36 -27.18 -17.38
CA ILE A 71 -26.96 -27.58 -17.28
C ILE A 71 -26.26 -26.81 -16.16
N PHE A 72 -26.37 -25.48 -16.13
CA PHE A 72 -25.56 -24.60 -15.29
C PHE A 72 -26.29 -24.06 -14.07
N GLY A 73 -27.61 -23.95 -14.09
CA GLY A 73 -28.36 -23.20 -13.08
C GLY A 73 -28.06 -23.61 -11.63
N ARG A 74 -27.91 -24.91 -11.35
CA ARG A 74 -27.50 -25.38 -10.02
C ARG A 74 -26.07 -25.01 -9.65
N PHE A 75 -25.14 -25.05 -10.60
CA PHE A 75 -23.76 -24.66 -10.36
C PHE A 75 -23.63 -23.15 -10.18
N ASP A 76 -24.42 -22.37 -10.91
CA ASP A 76 -24.47 -20.91 -10.75
C ASP A 76 -24.99 -20.53 -9.36
N LEU A 77 -26.03 -21.20 -8.85
CA LEU A 77 -26.49 -21.00 -7.47
C LEU A 77 -25.41 -21.35 -6.45
N PHE A 78 -24.71 -22.48 -6.64
CA PHE A 78 -23.56 -22.82 -5.81
C PHE A 78 -22.45 -21.76 -5.88
N CYS A 79 -22.10 -21.28 -7.07
CA CYS A 79 -21.08 -20.24 -7.27
C CYS A 79 -21.48 -18.92 -6.61
N ARG A 80 -22.76 -18.53 -6.67
CA ARG A 80 -23.28 -17.36 -5.93
C ARG A 80 -23.08 -17.51 -4.42
N ARG A 81 -23.32 -18.71 -3.87
CA ARG A 81 -23.03 -18.98 -2.45
C ARG A 81 -21.54 -18.92 -2.15
N VAL A 82 -20.71 -19.54 -2.98
CA VAL A 82 -19.24 -19.53 -2.84
C VAL A 82 -18.67 -18.11 -2.90
N LEU A 83 -19.19 -17.23 -3.76
CA LEU A 83 -18.79 -15.81 -3.82
C LEU A 83 -19.02 -15.09 -2.49
N LYS A 84 -20.17 -15.33 -1.84
CA LYS A 84 -20.48 -14.77 -0.51
C LYS A 84 -19.50 -15.27 0.56
N LEU A 85 -19.13 -16.55 0.51
CA LEU A 85 -18.13 -17.11 1.42
C LEU A 85 -16.74 -16.51 1.16
N VAL A 86 -16.36 -16.33 -0.11
CA VAL A 86 -15.09 -15.66 -0.46
C VAL A 86 -15.03 -14.26 0.14
N ASP A 87 -16.09 -13.47 0.01
CA ASP A 87 -16.15 -12.11 0.59
C ASP A 87 -16.12 -12.14 2.13
N MET A 88 -16.93 -13.00 2.75
CA MET A 88 -16.96 -13.18 4.22
C MET A 88 -15.57 -13.53 4.77
N PHE A 89 -14.92 -14.57 4.24
CA PHE A 89 -13.59 -14.98 4.70
C PHE A 89 -12.48 -14.00 4.29
N SER A 90 -12.65 -13.23 3.22
CA SER A 90 -11.73 -12.13 2.89
C SER A 90 -11.78 -11.03 3.94
N THR A 91 -12.97 -10.74 4.47
CA THR A 91 -13.17 -9.79 5.57
C THR A 91 -12.48 -10.29 6.84
N VAL A 92 -12.64 -11.57 7.19
CA VAL A 92 -11.92 -12.20 8.31
C VAL A 92 -10.40 -12.04 8.15
N HIS A 93 -9.87 -12.42 6.99
CA HIS A 93 -8.45 -12.34 6.71
C HIS A 93 -7.90 -10.90 6.83
N GLN A 94 -8.67 -9.91 6.35
CA GLN A 94 -8.29 -8.50 6.43
C GLN A 94 -8.14 -8.06 7.89
N PHE A 95 -9.13 -8.34 8.75
CA PHE A 95 -9.07 -7.95 10.16
C PHE A 95 -8.04 -8.75 10.98
N GLU A 96 -7.80 -10.02 10.66
CA GLU A 96 -6.68 -10.78 11.23
C GLU A 96 -5.33 -10.16 10.88
N SER A 97 -5.17 -9.71 9.64
CA SER A 97 -3.95 -9.04 9.18
C SER A 97 -3.77 -7.67 9.83
N LEU A 98 -4.85 -6.90 9.99
CA LEU A 98 -4.82 -5.63 10.74
C LEU A 98 -4.43 -5.85 12.20
N ALA A 99 -4.97 -6.89 12.85
CA ALA A 99 -4.62 -7.24 14.22
C ALA A 99 -3.15 -7.65 14.38
N ALA A 100 -2.58 -8.34 13.40
CA ALA A 100 -1.18 -8.76 13.42
C ALA A 100 -0.20 -7.58 13.34
N CYS A 101 -0.59 -6.49 12.68
CA CYS A 101 0.23 -5.28 12.56
C CYS A 101 0.29 -4.42 13.82
N ARG A 102 -0.56 -4.69 14.84
CA ARG A 102 -0.59 -3.99 16.13
C ARG A 102 -0.59 -2.46 15.99
N PHE A 103 -1.54 -1.94 15.23
CA PHE A 103 -1.78 -0.50 15.21
C PHE A 103 -2.45 -0.09 16.52
N ASP A 104 -1.84 0.86 17.24
CA ASP A 104 -2.39 1.38 18.50
C ASP A 104 -3.80 1.96 18.27
N GLY A 105 -4.78 1.54 19.07
CA GLY A 105 -6.15 2.04 19.00
C GLY A 105 -7.09 1.24 18.09
N MET A 106 -6.62 0.17 17.43
CA MET A 106 -7.48 -0.71 16.62
C MET A 106 -8.08 -1.89 17.37
N GLU A 107 -7.81 -2.04 18.67
CA GLU A 107 -8.25 -3.18 19.48
C GLU A 107 -9.78 -3.35 19.42
N GLN A 108 -10.52 -2.24 19.53
CA GLN A 108 -11.98 -2.26 19.49
C GLN A 108 -12.51 -2.73 18.12
N LEU A 109 -11.93 -2.25 17.01
CA LEU A 109 -12.34 -2.66 15.66
C LEU A 109 -12.08 -4.16 15.43
N VAL A 110 -10.94 -4.66 15.91
CA VAL A 110 -10.59 -6.09 15.83
C VAL A 110 -11.55 -6.94 16.66
N VAL A 111 -11.89 -6.50 17.89
CA VAL A 111 -12.86 -7.19 18.74
C VAL A 111 -14.25 -7.18 18.10
N SER A 112 -14.74 -6.04 17.61
CA SER A 112 -16.03 -5.94 16.92
C SER A 112 -16.10 -6.87 15.70
N SER A 113 -15.03 -6.94 14.90
CA SER A 113 -14.94 -7.89 13.78
C SER A 113 -15.12 -9.33 14.24
N ARG A 114 -14.39 -9.75 15.28
CA ARG A 114 -14.50 -11.11 15.84
C ARG A 114 -15.90 -11.39 16.36
N THR A 115 -16.52 -10.46 17.08
CA THR A 115 -17.88 -10.61 17.61
C THR A 115 -18.90 -10.82 16.49
N ILE A 116 -18.87 -10.00 15.43
CA ILE A 116 -19.77 -10.15 14.27
C ILE A 116 -19.59 -11.54 13.64
N MET A 117 -18.34 -12.00 13.49
CA MET A 117 -18.04 -13.32 12.93
C MET A 117 -18.53 -14.47 13.82
N GLU A 118 -18.32 -14.39 15.13
CA GLU A 118 -18.75 -15.41 16.09
C GLU A 118 -20.28 -15.51 16.14
N GLU A 119 -20.98 -14.38 16.16
CA GLU A 119 -22.44 -14.36 16.10
C GLU A 119 -22.97 -15.00 14.81
N PHE A 120 -22.34 -14.73 13.67
CA PHE A 120 -22.73 -15.36 12.40
C PHE A 120 -22.48 -16.88 12.43
N ARG A 121 -21.34 -17.32 12.97
CA ARG A 121 -21.01 -18.73 13.16
C ARG A 121 -22.02 -19.43 14.08
N ASN A 122 -22.46 -18.76 15.15
CA ASN A 122 -23.43 -19.29 16.11
C ASN A 122 -24.82 -19.54 15.51
N LYS A 123 -25.14 -18.99 14.33
CA LYS A 123 -26.38 -19.32 13.60
C LYS A 123 -26.36 -20.75 12.99
N ARG A 124 -25.20 -21.43 12.99
CA ARG A 124 -24.99 -22.83 12.57
C ARG A 124 -25.52 -23.16 11.17
N HIS A 125 -25.22 -22.30 10.20
CA HIS A 125 -25.54 -22.54 8.80
C HIS A 125 -24.62 -23.60 8.19
N ASP A 126 -25.17 -24.50 7.37
CA ASP A 126 -24.35 -25.18 6.36
C ASP A 126 -23.97 -24.17 5.28
N LEU A 127 -22.70 -23.73 5.32
CA LEU A 127 -22.17 -22.71 4.43
C LEU A 127 -22.25 -23.12 2.95
N LEU A 128 -22.18 -24.41 2.64
CA LEU A 128 -22.20 -24.93 1.27
C LEU A 128 -23.59 -25.35 0.80
N ASP A 129 -24.62 -25.22 1.65
CA ASP A 129 -26.01 -25.38 1.23
C ASP A 129 -26.53 -24.09 0.56
N PHE A 130 -26.63 -24.15 -0.76
CA PHE A 130 -27.10 -23.06 -1.61
C PHE A 130 -28.62 -23.08 -1.86
N HIS A 131 -29.37 -24.01 -1.26
CA HIS A 131 -30.84 -24.03 -1.35
C HIS A 131 -31.50 -23.27 -0.18
N ASN A 132 -30.78 -23.13 0.94
CA ASN A 132 -31.29 -22.48 2.12
C ASN A 132 -31.12 -20.94 2.06
N ASN A 133 -32.24 -20.27 1.82
CA ASN A 133 -32.32 -18.80 1.75
C ASN A 133 -32.20 -18.11 3.13
N ARG A 134 -32.24 -18.85 4.25
CA ARG A 134 -32.06 -18.27 5.59
C ARG A 134 -30.66 -17.64 5.71
N PHE A 135 -29.64 -18.34 5.21
CA PHE A 135 -28.28 -17.81 5.16
C PHE A 135 -28.23 -16.47 4.43
N ASP A 136 -28.94 -16.33 3.30
CA ASP A 136 -28.87 -15.11 2.50
C ASP A 136 -29.43 -13.89 3.25
N ARG A 137 -30.49 -14.09 4.05
CA ARG A 137 -31.01 -13.03 4.94
C ARG A 137 -30.00 -12.65 6.02
N ASP A 138 -29.45 -13.66 6.71
CA ASP A 138 -28.46 -13.44 7.76
C ASP A 138 -27.16 -12.82 7.22
N TYR A 139 -26.79 -13.15 5.98
CA TYR A 139 -25.60 -12.61 5.30
C TYR A 139 -25.79 -11.14 4.91
N VAL A 140 -27.01 -10.71 4.56
CA VAL A 140 -27.31 -9.29 4.35
C VAL A 140 -27.15 -8.51 5.66
N GLU A 141 -27.67 -9.02 6.78
CA GLU A 141 -27.48 -8.41 8.11
C GLU A 141 -26.00 -8.34 8.50
N PHE A 142 -25.25 -9.43 8.25
CA PHE A 142 -23.80 -9.45 8.43
C PHE A 142 -23.11 -8.34 7.62
N ASN A 143 -23.45 -8.18 6.35
CA ASN A 143 -22.84 -7.16 5.49
C ASN A 143 -23.13 -5.73 5.93
N VAL A 144 -24.32 -5.46 6.48
CA VAL A 144 -24.62 -4.14 7.07
C VAL A 144 -23.65 -3.84 8.22
N ARG A 145 -23.46 -4.80 9.13
CA ARG A 145 -22.55 -4.64 10.27
C ARG A 145 -21.07 -4.53 9.85
N ILE A 146 -20.67 -5.26 8.81
CA ILE A 146 -19.33 -5.11 8.21
C ILE A 146 -19.16 -3.74 7.57
N ALA A 147 -20.18 -3.19 6.90
CA ALA A 147 -20.11 -1.86 6.31
C ALA A 147 -19.94 -0.76 7.39
N ASP A 148 -20.64 -0.88 8.52
CA ASP A 148 -20.47 0.03 9.66
C ASP A 148 -19.05 -0.06 10.23
N LEU A 149 -18.53 -1.28 10.38
CA LEU A 149 -17.16 -1.52 10.84
C LEU A 149 -16.12 -0.94 9.89
N GLU A 150 -16.36 -1.01 8.57
CA GLU A 150 -15.48 -0.41 7.57
C GLU A 150 -15.52 1.10 7.55
N SER A 151 -16.69 1.70 7.79
CA SER A 151 -16.81 3.15 7.99
C SER A 151 -15.98 3.59 9.20
N ALA A 152 -16.05 2.85 10.32
CA ALA A 152 -15.24 3.10 11.49
C ALA A 152 -13.73 2.93 11.21
N LEU A 153 -13.35 1.90 10.44
CA LEU A 153 -11.97 1.70 9.99
C LEU A 153 -11.48 2.84 9.11
N GLN A 154 -12.31 3.33 8.17
CA GLN A 154 -11.97 4.47 7.32
C GLN A 154 -11.74 5.73 8.15
N GLN A 155 -12.60 6.00 9.14
CA GLN A 155 -12.42 7.11 10.09
C GLN A 155 -11.11 6.98 10.88
N PHE A 156 -10.80 5.77 11.37
CA PHE A 156 -9.53 5.50 12.05
C PHE A 156 -8.32 5.75 11.15
N ILE A 157 -8.35 5.26 9.91
CA ILE A 157 -7.29 5.50 8.92
C ILE A 157 -7.12 7.01 8.71
N ASN A 158 -8.21 7.75 8.52
CA ASN A 158 -8.18 9.21 8.35
C ASN A 158 -7.48 9.92 9.52
N GLN A 159 -7.87 9.60 10.75
CA GLN A 159 -7.29 10.17 11.98
C GLN A 159 -5.81 9.79 12.13
N SER A 160 -5.44 8.56 11.76
CA SER A 160 -4.03 8.13 11.82
C SER A 160 -3.13 9.01 10.95
N PHE A 161 -3.59 9.41 9.76
CA PHE A 161 -2.83 10.32 8.88
C PHE A 161 -2.83 11.78 9.33
N GLU A 162 -3.79 12.22 10.14
CA GLU A 162 -3.79 13.57 10.74
C GLU A 162 -2.76 13.70 11.87
N SER A 163 -2.50 12.60 12.59
CA SER A 163 -1.56 12.58 13.72
C SER A 163 -0.07 12.48 13.35
N ILE A 164 0.24 12.08 12.10
CA ILE A 164 1.63 11.79 11.70
C ILE A 164 2.35 13.06 11.23
N THR A 165 3.51 13.28 11.81
CA THR A 165 4.34 14.48 11.57
C THR A 165 5.40 14.31 10.49
N SER A 166 5.74 13.07 10.12
CA SER A 166 6.81 12.76 9.16
C SER A 166 6.28 12.10 7.89
N ILE A 167 6.72 12.59 6.74
CA ILE A 167 6.39 12.04 5.41
C ILE A 167 6.82 10.57 5.32
N GLU A 168 7.99 10.22 5.85
CA GLU A 168 8.49 8.83 5.80
C GLU A 168 7.59 7.89 6.60
N SER A 169 7.17 8.31 7.80
CA SER A 169 6.24 7.55 8.63
C SER A 169 4.89 7.39 7.94
N SER A 170 4.35 8.46 7.34
CA SER A 170 3.10 8.40 6.58
C SER A 170 3.19 7.46 5.39
N LEU A 171 4.30 7.47 4.63
CA LEU A 171 4.51 6.56 3.51
C LEU A 171 4.63 5.09 3.94
N ASN A 172 5.27 4.82 5.08
CA ASN A 172 5.36 3.46 5.62
C ASN A 172 4.00 2.96 6.13
N LEU A 173 3.23 3.81 6.81
CA LEU A 173 1.88 3.47 7.24
C LEU A 173 0.98 3.18 6.04
N LEU A 174 1.00 4.07 5.03
CA LEU A 174 0.22 3.91 3.81
C LEU A 174 0.53 2.59 3.10
N LYS A 175 1.82 2.25 2.97
CA LYS A 175 2.24 0.99 2.37
C LYS A 175 1.72 -0.22 3.17
N SER A 176 1.69 -0.12 4.50
CA SER A 176 1.18 -1.18 5.37
C SER A 176 -0.32 -1.37 5.12
N TYR A 177 -1.12 -0.29 5.11
CA TYR A 177 -2.54 -0.39 4.78
C TYR A 177 -2.80 -0.90 3.36
N GLN A 178 -2.04 -0.46 2.34
CA GLN A 178 -2.19 -0.95 0.96
C GLN A 178 -1.93 -2.46 0.83
N SER A 179 -1.07 -3.03 1.69
CA SER A 179 -0.81 -4.47 1.68
C SER A 179 -1.93 -5.30 2.33
N ILE A 180 -2.70 -4.69 3.23
CA ILE A 180 -3.72 -5.37 4.03
C ILE A 180 -5.12 -5.17 3.45
N LEU A 181 -5.47 -3.94 3.08
CA LEU A 181 -6.82 -3.58 2.63
C LEU A 181 -7.04 -4.04 1.19
N GLN A 182 -8.03 -4.92 1.01
CA GLN A 182 -8.31 -5.51 -0.30
C GLN A 182 -9.55 -4.91 -0.99
N ARG A 183 -10.43 -4.24 -0.23
CA ARG A 183 -11.66 -3.64 -0.76
C ARG A 183 -11.40 -2.36 -1.56
N GLU A 184 -12.14 -2.21 -2.65
CA GLU A 184 -11.94 -1.13 -3.63
C GLU A 184 -12.21 0.26 -3.05
N SER A 185 -13.24 0.41 -2.21
CA SER A 185 -13.56 1.67 -1.53
C SER A 185 -12.41 2.17 -0.65
N LEU A 186 -11.84 1.27 0.16
CA LEU A 186 -10.70 1.57 1.02
C LEU A 186 -9.42 1.84 0.21
N LYS A 187 -9.21 1.13 -0.91
CA LYS A 187 -8.08 1.40 -1.82
C LYS A 187 -8.16 2.80 -2.43
N ALA A 188 -9.33 3.22 -2.87
CA ALA A 188 -9.54 4.57 -3.40
C ALA A 188 -9.25 5.64 -2.32
N ASP A 189 -9.68 5.39 -1.07
CA ASP A 189 -9.40 6.26 0.07
C ASP A 189 -7.89 6.38 0.34
N LEU A 190 -7.15 5.27 0.34
CA LEU A 190 -5.69 5.27 0.50
C LEU A 190 -4.97 6.02 -0.63
N GLU A 191 -5.44 5.92 -1.88
CA GLU A 191 -4.85 6.67 -2.99
C GLU A 191 -5.02 8.18 -2.80
N SER A 192 -6.17 8.61 -2.26
CA SER A 192 -6.38 10.01 -1.88
C SER A 192 -5.38 10.48 -0.82
N LYS A 193 -5.07 9.64 0.18
CA LYS A 193 -4.06 9.94 1.21
C LYS A 193 -2.66 10.05 0.65
N TYR A 194 -2.30 9.23 -0.33
CA TYR A 194 -1.01 9.37 -1.01
C TYR A 194 -0.86 10.78 -1.62
N THR A 195 -1.90 11.30 -2.26
CA THR A 195 -1.91 12.66 -2.82
C THR A 195 -1.70 13.73 -1.75
N VAL A 196 -2.35 13.59 -0.59
CA VAL A 196 -2.17 14.50 0.56
C VAL A 196 -0.74 14.46 1.09
N ILE A 197 -0.15 13.27 1.25
CA ILE A 197 1.24 13.11 1.70
C ILE A 197 2.20 13.79 0.72
N PHE A 198 1.95 13.66 -0.58
CA PHE A 198 2.75 14.31 -1.61
C PHE A 198 2.59 15.84 -1.62
N HIS A 199 1.40 16.36 -1.31
CA HIS A 199 1.20 17.79 -1.09
C HIS A 199 2.01 18.30 0.11
N ASN A 200 1.96 17.58 1.24
CA ASN A 200 2.73 17.90 2.44
C ASN A 200 4.24 17.89 2.18
N TYR A 201 4.72 16.99 1.31
CA TYR A 201 6.10 17.02 0.81
C TYR A 201 6.44 18.32 0.07
N GLY A 202 5.52 18.85 -0.73
CA GLY A 202 5.68 20.18 -1.33
C GLY A 202 5.82 21.30 -0.30
N VAL A 203 5.07 21.23 0.80
CA VAL A 203 5.17 22.19 1.91
C VAL A 203 6.53 22.07 2.61
N GLU A 204 6.98 20.86 2.95
CA GLU A 204 8.29 20.63 3.56
C GLU A 204 9.44 21.09 2.66
N LEU A 205 9.35 20.85 1.35
CA LEU A 205 10.32 21.37 0.37
C LEU A 205 10.41 22.90 0.41
N THR A 206 9.28 23.59 0.53
CA THR A 206 9.24 25.06 0.64
C THR A 206 9.93 25.51 1.93
N GLN A 207 9.65 24.85 3.05
CA GLN A 207 10.30 25.14 4.33
C GLN A 207 11.81 24.91 4.31
N ILE A 208 12.26 23.85 3.63
CA ILE A 208 13.69 23.56 3.44
C ILE A 208 14.34 24.62 2.56
N GLN A 209 13.66 25.05 1.49
CA GLN A 209 14.14 26.14 0.63
C GLN A 209 14.29 27.45 1.41
N ASP A 210 13.27 27.83 2.18
CA ASP A 210 13.31 29.04 3.02
C ASP A 210 14.42 28.97 4.08
N SER A 211 14.60 27.79 4.69
CA SER A 211 15.67 27.56 5.67
C SER A 211 17.05 27.66 5.03
N TYR A 212 17.22 27.12 3.83
CA TYR A 212 18.45 27.25 3.06
C TYR A 212 18.77 28.71 2.76
N GLU A 213 17.80 29.48 2.24
CA GLU A 213 18.03 30.89 1.89
C GLU A 213 18.41 31.75 3.11
N LYS A 214 17.80 31.48 4.27
CA LYS A 214 18.11 32.18 5.52
C LYS A 214 19.48 31.82 6.08
N LEU A 215 19.89 30.56 5.97
CA LEU A 215 21.08 30.04 6.67
C LEU A 215 22.31 29.88 5.78
N LYS A 216 22.20 29.95 4.45
CA LYS A 216 23.30 29.70 3.51
C LYS A 216 24.58 30.53 3.77
N ALA A 217 24.43 31.72 4.35
CA ALA A 217 25.55 32.60 4.68
C ALA A 217 26.31 32.16 5.95
N SER A 218 25.59 31.56 6.91
CA SER A 218 26.17 31.01 8.15
C SER A 218 25.39 29.77 8.60
N PRO A 219 25.65 28.62 7.95
CA PRO A 219 24.95 27.39 8.26
C PRO A 219 25.21 26.90 9.69
N PRO A 220 24.25 26.24 10.34
CA PRO A 220 24.48 25.60 11.63
C PRO A 220 25.44 24.42 11.44
N LEU A 221 26.65 24.55 12.00
CA LEU A 221 27.70 23.55 11.89
C LEU A 221 27.78 22.67 13.15
N VAL A 222 28.14 21.40 12.95
CA VAL A 222 28.49 20.50 14.06
C VAL A 222 29.78 21.03 14.71
N ARG A 223 29.85 20.96 16.05
CA ARG A 223 31.04 21.41 16.81
C ARG A 223 32.31 20.75 16.27
N ASN A 224 33.38 21.54 16.20
CA ASN A 224 34.71 21.13 15.75
C ASN A 224 34.83 20.75 14.26
N LEU A 225 33.82 21.01 13.41
CA LEU A 225 33.98 20.89 11.97
C LEU A 225 34.64 22.15 11.40
N PRO A 226 35.66 22.01 10.52
CA PRO A 226 36.16 23.13 9.74
C PRO A 226 35.04 23.78 8.91
N PRO A 227 35.06 25.10 8.68
CA PRO A 227 33.99 25.83 8.00
C PRO A 227 33.58 25.21 6.65
N VAL A 228 34.56 24.88 5.80
CA VAL A 228 34.32 24.25 4.48
C VAL A 228 33.58 22.91 4.64
N ALA A 229 34.13 22.01 5.45
CA ALA A 229 33.56 20.67 5.65
C ALA A 229 32.17 20.73 6.30
N GLY A 230 31.96 21.69 7.22
CA GLY A 230 30.68 21.97 7.85
C GLY A 230 29.61 22.39 6.83
N ASN A 231 29.93 23.38 5.98
CA ASN A 231 29.03 23.89 4.95
C ASN A 231 28.62 22.79 3.95
N ILE A 232 29.59 22.00 3.47
CA ILE A 232 29.33 20.87 2.58
C ILE A 232 28.44 19.83 3.26
N THR A 233 28.73 19.48 4.51
CA THR A 233 27.95 18.50 5.27
C THR A 233 26.50 18.96 5.47
N TRP A 234 26.30 20.24 5.77
CA TRP A 234 24.97 20.83 5.89
C TRP A 234 24.18 20.78 4.57
N SER A 235 24.80 21.16 3.44
CA SER A 235 24.15 21.06 2.12
C SER A 235 23.76 19.61 1.78
N ARG A 236 24.68 18.65 1.97
CA ARG A 236 24.43 17.22 1.77
C ARG A 236 23.31 16.69 2.66
N HIS A 237 23.20 17.19 3.90
CA HIS A 237 22.12 16.82 4.79
C HIS A 237 20.76 17.27 4.24
N LEU A 238 20.64 18.53 3.81
CA LEU A 238 19.41 19.04 3.18
C LEU A 238 19.06 18.25 1.90
N LEU A 239 20.07 17.92 1.09
CA LEU A 239 19.87 17.13 -0.14
C LEU A 239 19.31 15.75 0.19
N ARG A 240 19.88 15.05 1.18
CA ARG A 240 19.37 13.74 1.62
C ARG A 240 17.93 13.82 2.13
N ARG A 241 17.58 14.88 2.87
CA ARG A 241 16.21 15.09 3.38
C ARG A 241 15.18 15.22 2.26
N ILE A 242 15.51 15.89 1.16
CA ILE A 242 14.59 16.03 0.02
C ILE A 242 14.61 14.78 -0.89
N GLU A 243 15.76 14.12 -1.04
CA GLU A 243 15.87 12.94 -1.91
C GLU A 243 15.14 11.70 -1.39
N GLY A 244 15.17 11.46 -0.07
CA GLY A 244 14.60 10.26 0.55
C GLY A 244 13.12 10.05 0.18
N PRO A 245 12.23 11.01 0.48
CA PRO A 245 10.83 10.96 0.08
C PRO A 245 10.65 10.89 -1.45
N MET A 246 11.41 11.66 -2.23
CA MET A 246 11.29 11.66 -3.69
C MET A 246 11.52 10.27 -4.30
N LYS A 247 12.53 9.52 -3.82
CA LYS A 247 12.80 8.14 -4.29
C LYS A 247 11.64 7.18 -3.98
N ARG A 248 10.86 7.43 -2.93
CA ARG A 248 9.65 6.64 -2.62
C ARG A 248 8.51 7.00 -3.57
N PHE A 249 8.30 8.29 -3.83
CA PHE A 249 7.27 8.77 -4.76
C PHE A 249 7.51 8.29 -6.20
N GLN A 250 8.77 8.16 -6.64
CA GLN A 250 9.12 7.60 -7.95
C GLN A 250 8.63 6.16 -8.18
N LYS A 251 8.37 5.40 -7.12
CA LYS A 251 7.83 4.03 -7.24
C LYS A 251 6.34 4.00 -7.59
N ASN A 252 5.63 5.13 -7.47
CA ASN A 252 4.23 5.27 -7.86
C ASN A 252 4.08 6.36 -8.96
N PRO A 253 4.22 6.00 -10.24
CA PRO A 253 4.27 6.96 -11.34
C PRO A 253 2.95 7.72 -11.56
N THR A 254 1.81 7.17 -11.13
CA THR A 254 0.48 7.76 -11.28
C THR A 254 0.41 9.17 -10.69
N ILE A 255 1.07 9.37 -9.55
CA ILE A 255 0.97 10.62 -8.79
C ILE A 255 1.90 11.69 -9.36
N LEU A 256 3.06 11.27 -9.88
CA LEU A 256 4.01 12.17 -10.53
C LEU A 256 3.49 12.73 -11.86
N GLN A 257 2.52 12.06 -12.49
CA GLN A 257 1.87 12.52 -13.71
C GLN A 257 0.76 13.55 -13.48
N SER A 258 0.34 13.75 -12.23
CA SER A 258 -0.70 14.73 -11.90
C SER A 258 -0.27 16.16 -12.26
N LYS A 259 -1.25 17.02 -12.57
CA LYS A 259 -0.96 18.42 -12.93
C LYS A 259 -0.26 19.15 -11.79
N ASP A 260 -0.65 18.87 -10.55
CA ASP A 260 -0.11 19.50 -9.35
C ASP A 260 1.30 19.03 -9.02
N ALA A 261 1.65 17.78 -9.37
CA ALA A 261 2.98 17.26 -9.13
C ALA A 261 4.08 17.96 -9.91
N ARG A 262 3.77 18.47 -11.10
CA ARG A 262 4.75 19.23 -11.91
C ARG A 262 5.33 20.44 -11.18
N LYS A 263 4.59 21.08 -10.27
CA LYS A 263 5.11 22.21 -9.48
C LYS A 263 6.11 21.71 -8.43
N ILE A 264 5.74 20.67 -7.69
CA ILE A 264 6.55 20.09 -6.61
C ILE A 264 7.85 19.48 -7.19
N ILE A 265 7.76 18.75 -8.31
CA ILE A 265 8.92 18.17 -8.99
C ILE A 265 9.89 19.25 -9.47
N ARG A 266 9.40 20.35 -10.05
CA ARG A 266 10.25 21.47 -10.47
C ARG A 266 10.96 22.13 -9.28
N MET A 267 10.25 22.30 -8.17
CA MET A 267 10.83 22.86 -6.93
C MET A 267 11.91 21.93 -6.37
N TYR A 268 11.65 20.63 -6.29
CA TYR A 268 12.64 19.63 -5.90
C TYR A 268 13.90 19.68 -6.80
N ASN A 269 13.73 19.65 -8.12
CA ASN A 269 14.86 19.66 -9.06
C ASN A 269 15.70 20.93 -8.93
N LYS A 270 15.03 22.09 -8.79
CA LYS A 270 15.72 23.37 -8.58
C LYS A 270 16.51 23.34 -7.27
N MET A 271 15.87 22.93 -6.17
CA MET A 271 16.50 22.88 -4.86
C MET A 271 17.69 21.91 -4.84
N ALA A 272 17.53 20.71 -5.40
CA ALA A 272 18.61 19.73 -5.52
C ALA A 272 19.81 20.28 -6.31
N LYS A 273 19.55 20.95 -7.45
CA LYS A 273 20.60 21.61 -8.24
C LYS A 273 21.34 22.66 -7.41
N THR A 274 20.61 23.55 -6.74
CA THR A 274 21.19 24.61 -5.90
C THR A 274 22.05 24.07 -4.75
N LEU A 275 21.63 22.98 -4.11
CA LEU A 275 22.42 22.34 -3.05
C LEU A 275 23.73 21.72 -3.57
N VAL A 276 23.70 21.11 -4.76
CA VAL A 276 24.90 20.59 -5.43
C VAL A 276 25.83 21.73 -5.83
N GLU A 277 25.31 22.81 -6.42
CA GLU A 277 26.08 24.00 -6.78
C GLU A 277 26.75 24.64 -5.54
N PHE A 278 26.05 24.70 -4.40
CA PHE A 278 26.62 25.17 -3.14
C PHE A 278 27.79 24.31 -2.68
N GLU A 279 27.66 22.98 -2.75
CA GLU A 279 28.74 22.06 -2.42
C GLU A 279 29.95 22.25 -3.34
N THR A 280 29.74 22.37 -4.66
CA THR A 280 30.84 22.55 -5.62
C THR A 280 31.59 23.86 -5.40
N LEU A 281 30.87 24.96 -5.12
CA LEU A 281 31.50 26.26 -4.86
C LEU A 281 32.40 26.22 -3.61
N TRP A 282 31.93 25.61 -2.51
CA TRP A 282 32.75 25.47 -1.30
C TRP A 282 33.96 24.55 -1.52
N TYR A 283 33.79 23.49 -2.30
CA TYR A 283 34.88 22.58 -2.64
C TYR A 283 35.96 23.26 -3.50
N GLU A 284 35.57 24.01 -4.52
CA GLU A 284 36.49 24.76 -5.38
C GLU A 284 37.21 25.88 -4.62
N ALA A 285 36.49 26.64 -3.78
CA ALA A 285 37.09 27.66 -2.92
C ALA A 285 38.14 27.07 -1.97
N TRP A 286 37.84 25.90 -1.40
CA TRP A 286 38.81 25.16 -0.59
C TRP A 286 40.04 24.76 -1.39
N LEU A 287 39.89 24.14 -2.56
CA LEU A 287 41.01 23.76 -3.43
C LEU A 287 41.93 24.95 -3.74
N ASN A 288 41.35 26.10 -4.09
CA ASN A 288 42.12 27.31 -4.38
C ASN A 288 42.83 27.87 -3.13
N SER A 289 42.24 27.71 -1.93
CA SER A 289 42.86 28.15 -0.69
C SER A 289 44.02 27.28 -0.21
N ILE A 290 44.12 26.03 -0.67
CA ILE A 290 45.17 25.09 -0.21
C ILE A 290 46.56 25.62 -0.55
N GLU A 291 46.75 26.15 -1.75
CA GLU A 291 48.06 26.67 -2.18
C GLU A 291 48.49 27.90 -1.35
N VAL A 292 47.55 28.76 -1.01
CA VAL A 292 47.79 29.93 -0.14
C VAL A 292 48.05 29.49 1.31
N ALA A 293 47.30 28.51 1.82
CA ALA A 293 47.51 27.98 3.16
C ALA A 293 48.86 27.25 3.26
N LYS A 294 49.25 26.51 2.22
CA LYS A 294 50.51 25.78 2.14
C LYS A 294 51.71 26.71 2.13
N SER A 295 51.66 27.81 1.36
CA SER A 295 52.72 28.82 1.39
C SER A 295 52.83 29.51 2.76
N GLY A 296 51.71 29.80 3.42
CA GLY A 296 51.68 30.32 4.79
C GLY A 296 52.21 29.33 5.85
N LEU A 297 51.92 28.03 5.71
CA LEU A 297 52.43 26.97 6.58
C LEU A 297 53.94 26.71 6.40
N HIS A 298 54.47 26.97 5.20
CA HIS A 298 55.91 26.90 4.93
C HIS A 298 56.66 28.17 5.34
N ALA A 299 55.96 29.26 5.71
CA ALA A 299 56.59 30.42 6.31
C ALA A 299 57.07 30.06 7.72
N THR A 300 58.37 30.23 7.98
CA THR A 300 58.97 30.03 9.30
C THR A 300 58.30 30.93 10.34
N LEU A 301 57.90 30.36 11.49
CA LEU A 301 57.31 31.04 12.66
C LEU A 301 58.07 32.29 13.17
N MET A 302 59.30 32.52 12.71
CA MET A 302 60.19 33.61 13.13
C MET A 302 59.97 34.94 12.40
N SER A 303 59.26 35.00 11.27
CA SER A 303 59.12 36.27 10.52
C SER A 303 58.15 37.28 11.18
N ASP A 304 57.21 36.82 12.01
CA ASP A 304 56.25 37.72 12.68
C ASP A 304 56.70 38.21 14.07
N ILE A 305 57.62 37.51 14.74
CA ILE A 305 58.11 37.91 16.07
C ILE A 305 59.19 39.01 15.97
N LEU A 306 59.91 39.10 14.84
CA LEU A 306 60.95 40.11 14.64
C LEU A 306 60.42 41.48 14.18
N MET A 307 59.19 41.56 13.67
CA MET A 307 58.58 42.85 13.28
C MET A 307 57.99 43.62 14.47
N THR A 308 57.79 43.01 15.63
CA THR A 308 57.33 43.70 16.85
C THR A 308 58.46 44.21 17.74
N GLN A 309 59.73 44.08 17.32
CA GLN A 309 60.89 44.60 18.07
C GLN A 309 61.70 45.67 17.31
N ILE A 310 61.28 46.14 16.12
CA ILE A 310 62.06 47.12 15.33
C ILE A 310 61.27 48.38 14.87
N LEU A 311 60.00 48.57 15.24
CA LEU A 311 59.31 49.87 15.06
C LEU A 311 58.50 50.24 16.31
#